data_AF-A0A0H2RS21-F1
#
_entry.id   AF-A0A0H2RS21-F1
#
_cell.length_a   1.000
_cell.length_b   1.000
_cell.length_c   1.000
_cell.angle_alpha   90.00
_cell.angle_beta   90.00
_cell.angle_gamma   90.00
#
_symmetry.space_group_name_H-M   'P 1'
#
loop_
_entity.id
_entity.type
_entity.pdbx_description
1 polymer ?
#
loop_
_entity_poly.entity_id
_entity_poly.type
_entity_poly.pdbx_seq_one_letter_code
_entity_poly.pdbx_strand_id
1 'polypeptide(L)'
;MIQRLRFEKAIKLREEPNVIEQCYEIIDQGECTVGGDYAGPILPFVSQPDLSGTERSNFPKGRYSITLEFVTKLLKWYADGKILPRSMVEATIGEEQTASIIGDVHGQFYDYLHLLSLTGFPSENHIFLMNGDLVDRGAWSIEIIVTAFALKWLYPNRMFINRGNHETRCMNASYGFKTETVQKYDEMTYELFAHVFTALPLATMINASRPFPSSHLTGSENTIEGFAVPTPLILSPLGCKRYFVTHGGLFSRDDVTLNNIRNILRLGREPGPEGLMAEMLWTDPQDEPGRGPNDRGGGLMFGPDVSSRWCTLNRVTGIFRSHQLREDGFAVEHDGLCITVFSAPKYADKYDNKGAFIRVDSSGGLDFIQFEAQPHPAVKPIVDDD
;
A
#
# COMPACT_ATOMS: atom_id res chain seq x y z
N MET A 1 -48.16 -14.22 -5.23
CA MET A 1 -46.88 -14.97 -5.06
C MET A 1 -46.02 -14.97 -6.34
N ILE A 2 -46.59 -15.27 -7.51
CA ILE A 2 -45.85 -15.32 -8.81
C ILE A 2 -45.36 -13.94 -9.30
N GLN A 3 -46.10 -12.86 -9.06
CA GLN A 3 -45.64 -11.49 -9.41
C GLN A 3 -44.50 -10.99 -8.50
N ARG A 4 -44.49 -11.36 -7.22
CA ARG A 4 -43.41 -11.04 -6.26
C ARG A 4 -42.12 -11.78 -6.61
N LEU A 5 -42.21 -13.05 -7.01
CA LEU A 5 -41.08 -13.83 -7.53
C LEU A 5 -40.56 -13.33 -8.89
N ARG A 6 -41.42 -12.75 -9.76
CA ARG A 6 -40.99 -12.11 -11.01
C ARG A 6 -40.33 -10.75 -10.75
N PHE A 7 -40.78 -10.00 -9.75
CA PHE A 7 -40.16 -8.75 -9.29
C PHE A 7 -38.80 -9.01 -8.60
N GLU A 8 -38.73 -10.03 -7.73
CA GLU A 8 -37.48 -10.49 -7.12
C GLU A 8 -36.50 -11.10 -8.14
N LYS A 9 -37.00 -11.75 -9.21
CA LYS A 9 -36.16 -12.14 -10.36
C LYS A 9 -35.72 -10.97 -11.22
N ALA A 10 -36.52 -9.91 -11.36
CA ALA A 10 -36.14 -8.71 -12.10
C ALA A 10 -35.07 -7.88 -11.35
N ILE A 11 -35.05 -7.93 -10.02
CA ILE A 11 -33.99 -7.34 -9.18
C ILE A 11 -32.73 -8.24 -9.15
N LYS A 12 -32.87 -9.56 -9.34
CA LYS A 12 -31.75 -10.52 -9.39
C LYS A 12 -31.03 -10.66 -10.75
N LEU A 13 -31.43 -9.93 -11.79
CA LEU A 13 -30.94 -10.14 -13.18
C LEU A 13 -30.65 -8.85 -13.95
N ARG A 14 -30.42 -7.74 -13.25
CA ARG A 14 -29.54 -6.69 -13.75
C ARG A 14 -28.39 -6.63 -12.78
N GLU A 15 -27.36 -7.43 -13.03
CA GLU A 15 -26.04 -7.05 -12.54
C GLU A 15 -25.81 -5.67 -13.14
N GLU A 16 -25.78 -4.64 -12.29
CA GLU A 16 -25.33 -3.32 -12.75
C GLU A 16 -23.96 -3.55 -13.42
N PRO A 17 -23.74 -3.02 -14.64
CA PRO A 17 -22.49 -3.25 -15.34
C PRO A 17 -21.33 -2.86 -14.41
N ASN A 18 -20.26 -3.63 -14.42
CA ASN A 18 -19.10 -3.34 -13.58
C ASN A 18 -18.66 -1.90 -13.84
N VAL A 19 -18.31 -1.12 -12.81
CA VAL A 19 -17.85 0.28 -12.97
C VAL A 19 -16.78 0.42 -14.06
N ILE A 20 -15.91 -0.59 -14.21
CA ILE A 20 -14.91 -0.64 -15.29
C ILE A 20 -15.57 -0.67 -16.68
N GLU A 21 -16.58 -1.52 -16.88
CA GLU A 21 -17.31 -1.62 -18.14
C GLU A 21 -18.05 -0.31 -18.45
N GLN A 22 -18.67 0.31 -17.44
CA GLN A 22 -19.31 1.62 -17.59
C GLN A 22 -18.30 2.69 -18.01
N CYS A 23 -17.12 2.76 -17.37
CA CYS A 23 -16.06 3.68 -17.78
C CYS A 23 -15.60 3.43 -19.23
N TYR A 24 -15.46 2.17 -19.64
CA TYR A 24 -15.12 1.85 -21.03
C TYR A 24 -16.23 2.26 -22.01
N GLU A 25 -17.50 2.04 -21.68
CA GLU A 25 -18.63 2.46 -22.51
C GLU A 25 -18.67 3.97 -22.69
N ILE A 26 -18.47 4.73 -21.60
CA ILE A 26 -18.36 6.20 -21.61
C ILE A 26 -17.23 6.65 -22.56
N ILE A 27 -16.02 6.08 -22.41
CA ILE A 27 -14.87 6.38 -23.28
C ILE A 27 -15.15 5.99 -24.74
N ASP A 28 -15.79 4.84 -24.96
CA ASP A 28 -16.09 4.33 -26.30
C ASP A 28 -17.14 5.16 -27.04
N GLN A 29 -18.07 5.77 -26.30
CA GLN A 29 -19.04 6.74 -26.80
C GLN A 29 -18.42 8.11 -27.14
N GLY A 30 -17.11 8.27 -26.90
CA GLY A 30 -16.39 9.52 -27.19
C GLY A 30 -16.54 10.56 -26.08
N GLU A 31 -17.00 10.15 -24.89
CA GLU A 31 -16.98 10.99 -23.70
C GLU A 31 -15.56 11.02 -23.10
N CYS A 32 -15.31 11.88 -22.10
CA CYS A 32 -13.97 12.17 -21.55
C CYS A 32 -12.95 12.78 -22.53
N THR A 33 -13.40 13.59 -23.50
CA THR A 33 -12.49 14.37 -24.33
C THR A 33 -11.84 15.50 -23.53
N VAL A 34 -10.55 15.72 -23.77
CA VAL A 34 -9.82 16.86 -23.19
C VAL A 34 -10.29 18.13 -23.93
N GLY A 35 -10.77 19.12 -23.18
CA GLY A 35 -11.20 20.40 -23.74
C GLY A 35 -10.07 21.09 -24.52
N GLY A 36 -10.41 21.75 -25.63
CA GLY A 36 -9.40 22.39 -26.50
C GLY A 36 -8.63 23.55 -25.84
N ASP A 37 -9.15 24.07 -24.73
CA ASP A 37 -8.56 25.10 -23.88
C ASP A 37 -7.70 24.53 -22.72
N TYR A 38 -7.65 23.21 -22.56
CA TYR A 38 -6.82 22.55 -21.56
C TYR A 38 -5.34 22.69 -21.90
N ALA A 39 -4.60 23.36 -21.02
CA ALA A 39 -3.14 23.57 -21.14
C ALA A 39 -2.31 22.74 -20.15
N GLY A 40 -2.94 21.82 -19.41
CA GLY A 40 -2.27 20.99 -18.41
C GLY A 40 -1.53 19.79 -19.01
N PRO A 41 -0.98 18.90 -18.17
CA PRO A 41 -0.28 17.69 -18.62
C PRO A 41 -1.19 16.75 -19.41
N ILE A 42 -0.76 16.36 -20.61
CA ILE A 42 -1.47 15.42 -21.47
C ILE A 42 -0.59 14.18 -21.66
N LEU A 43 -1.15 12.99 -21.44
CA LEU A 43 -0.45 11.75 -21.78
C LEU A 43 -0.20 11.71 -23.31
N PRO A 44 1.04 11.49 -23.76
CA PRO A 44 1.36 11.55 -25.19
C PRO A 44 0.58 10.48 -25.97
N PHE A 45 -0.15 10.91 -27.00
CA PHE A 45 -0.82 10.01 -27.93
C PHE A 45 0.21 9.41 -28.90
N VAL A 46 0.56 8.13 -28.72
CA VAL A 46 1.49 7.43 -29.61
C VAL A 46 0.71 6.86 -30.80
N SER A 47 0.75 7.57 -31.94
CA SER A 47 0.02 7.21 -33.15
C SER A 47 0.66 6.06 -33.95
N GLN A 48 1.96 5.78 -33.76
CA GLN A 48 2.66 4.60 -34.29
C GLN A 48 3.79 4.14 -33.35
N PRO A 49 4.04 2.82 -33.20
CA PRO A 49 5.21 2.35 -32.47
C PRO A 49 6.48 2.75 -33.22
N ASP A 50 7.36 3.49 -32.55
CA ASP A 50 8.73 3.68 -33.01
C ASP A 50 9.46 2.33 -32.93
N LEU A 51 9.73 1.74 -34.10
CA LEU A 51 10.48 0.48 -34.24
C LEU A 51 12.00 0.69 -34.22
N SER A 52 12.50 1.92 -34.00
CA SER A 52 13.92 2.27 -34.11
C SER A 52 14.65 2.44 -32.78
N GLY A 53 13.96 2.37 -31.63
CA GLY A 53 14.56 2.58 -30.31
C GLY A 53 14.50 1.34 -29.41
N THR A 54 15.66 0.85 -28.99
CA THR A 54 15.79 -0.08 -27.86
C THR A 54 15.22 0.57 -26.59
N GLU A 55 14.25 -0.08 -25.94
CA GLU A 55 13.72 0.15 -24.58
C GLU A 55 12.33 0.79 -24.34
N ARG A 56 11.44 0.98 -25.33
CA ARG A 56 10.03 1.38 -25.04
C ARG A 56 8.94 0.65 -25.82
N SER A 57 9.10 -0.66 -26.05
CA SER A 57 8.14 -1.48 -26.82
C SER A 57 7.03 -2.16 -26.00
N ASN A 58 6.87 -1.90 -24.70
CA ASN A 58 5.97 -2.67 -23.82
C ASN A 58 4.58 -2.06 -23.55
N PHE A 59 4.21 -0.97 -24.22
CA PHE A 59 2.84 -0.45 -24.13
C PHE A 59 2.04 -0.83 -25.39
N PRO A 60 0.95 -1.61 -25.27
CA PRO A 60 0.04 -1.83 -26.38
C PRO A 60 -0.74 -0.55 -26.70
N LYS A 61 -1.13 -0.44 -27.97
CA LYS A 61 -1.97 0.62 -28.55
C LYS A 61 -3.19 0.99 -27.69
N GLY A 62 -3.71 2.20 -27.94
CA GLY A 62 -4.96 2.70 -27.39
C GLY A 62 -6.06 1.63 -27.29
N ARG A 63 -6.61 1.54 -26.07
CA ARG A 63 -7.54 0.52 -25.55
C ARG A 63 -6.89 -0.85 -25.30
N TYR A 64 -6.90 -1.26 -24.04
CA TYR A 64 -6.59 -2.62 -23.62
C TYR A 64 -7.41 -3.61 -24.45
N SER A 65 -6.76 -4.35 -25.34
CA SER A 65 -7.38 -5.46 -26.06
C SER A 65 -6.65 -6.74 -25.72
N ILE A 66 -7.43 -7.77 -25.37
CA ILE A 66 -6.93 -9.12 -25.13
C ILE A 66 -6.55 -9.72 -26.48
N THR A 67 -5.27 -10.01 -26.69
CA THR A 67 -4.80 -10.71 -27.90
C THR A 67 -4.83 -12.22 -27.72
N LEU A 68 -4.96 -12.99 -28.81
CA LEU A 68 -4.85 -14.45 -28.75
C LEU A 68 -3.51 -14.88 -28.15
N GLU A 69 -2.43 -14.16 -28.45
CA GLU A 69 -1.10 -14.39 -27.87
C GLU A 69 -1.11 -14.21 -26.34
N PHE A 70 -1.75 -13.16 -25.83
CA PHE A 70 -1.93 -12.96 -24.39
C PHE A 70 -2.73 -14.11 -23.78
N VAL A 71 -3.85 -14.53 -24.39
CA VAL A 71 -4.64 -15.67 -23.92
C VAL A 71 -3.82 -16.95 -23.92
N THR A 72 -3.04 -17.23 -24.97
CA THR A 72 -2.17 -18.41 -25.02
C THR A 72 -1.08 -18.36 -23.95
N LYS A 73 -0.43 -17.20 -23.75
CA LYS A 73 0.56 -17.00 -22.68
C LYS A 73 -0.07 -17.17 -21.30
N LEU A 74 -1.28 -16.64 -21.09
CA LEU A 74 -2.03 -16.75 -19.84
C LEU A 74 -2.47 -18.20 -19.57
N LEU A 75 -2.97 -18.91 -20.58
CA LEU A 75 -3.34 -20.33 -20.48
C LEU A 75 -2.12 -21.19 -20.14
N LYS A 76 -0.97 -20.94 -20.79
CA LYS A 76 0.29 -21.60 -20.46
C LYS A 76 0.73 -21.27 -19.03
N TRP A 77 0.65 -20.01 -18.63
CA TRP A 77 0.96 -19.54 -17.28
C TRP A 77 0.14 -20.28 -16.22
N TYR A 78 -1.17 -20.44 -16.41
CA TYR A 78 -2.02 -21.23 -15.53
C TYR A 78 -1.75 -22.74 -15.59
N ALA A 79 -1.49 -23.29 -16.78
CA ALA A 79 -1.13 -24.69 -16.96
C ALA A 79 0.18 -25.05 -16.23
N ASP A 80 1.10 -24.08 -16.12
CA ASP A 80 2.34 -24.16 -15.34
C ASP A 80 2.13 -23.92 -13.83
N GLY A 81 0.87 -23.91 -13.36
CA GLY A 81 0.49 -23.77 -11.95
C GLY A 81 0.67 -22.36 -11.38
N LYS A 82 0.87 -21.35 -12.22
CA LYS A 82 1.01 -19.95 -11.78
C LYS A 82 -0.37 -19.34 -11.55
N ILE A 83 -0.48 -18.40 -10.61
CA ILE A 83 -1.73 -17.72 -10.26
C ILE A 83 -1.58 -16.21 -10.43
N LEU A 84 -2.72 -15.51 -10.59
CA LEU A 84 -2.77 -14.05 -10.68
C LEU A 84 -2.20 -13.38 -9.42
N PRO A 85 -1.84 -12.07 -9.50
CA PRO A 85 -1.16 -11.35 -8.44
C PRO A 85 -1.81 -11.52 -7.06
N ARG A 86 -1.03 -12.10 -6.17
CA ARG A 86 -1.38 -12.44 -4.79
C ARG A 86 -1.65 -11.16 -3.98
N SER A 87 -2.40 -11.30 -2.89
CA SER A 87 -2.64 -10.23 -1.91
C SER A 87 -1.37 -9.73 -1.21
N MET A 88 -0.26 -10.47 -1.31
CA MET A 88 1.07 -10.02 -0.91
C MET A 88 2.00 -10.04 -2.11
N VAL A 89 2.77 -8.96 -2.28
CA VAL A 89 3.83 -8.84 -3.29
C VAL A 89 5.21 -8.93 -2.64
N GLU A 90 6.25 -9.13 -3.44
CA GLU A 90 7.63 -9.21 -2.94
C GLU A 90 8.52 -8.24 -3.71
N ALA A 91 9.40 -7.56 -3.00
CA ALA A 91 10.43 -6.71 -3.57
C ALA A 91 11.79 -7.13 -2.99
N THR A 92 12.77 -7.35 -3.86
CA THR A 92 14.13 -7.72 -3.45
C THR A 92 15.05 -6.55 -3.70
N ILE A 93 15.77 -6.12 -2.67
CA ILE A 93 16.75 -5.03 -2.74
C ILE A 93 18.06 -5.63 -3.26
N GLY A 94 18.38 -5.38 -4.52
CA GLY A 94 19.62 -5.81 -5.16
C GLY A 94 20.87 -5.13 -4.58
N GLU A 95 22.04 -5.55 -5.06
CA GLU A 95 23.29 -4.88 -4.73
C GLU A 95 23.25 -3.41 -5.16
N GLU A 96 23.77 -2.52 -4.32
CA GLU A 96 23.74 -1.05 -4.53
C GLU A 96 22.35 -0.41 -4.60
N GLN A 97 21.28 -1.20 -4.38
CA GLN A 97 19.92 -0.68 -4.30
C GLN A 97 19.53 -0.34 -2.87
N THR A 98 18.51 0.52 -2.74
CA THR A 98 17.83 0.82 -1.48
C THR A 98 16.32 0.73 -1.64
N ALA A 99 15.61 0.61 -0.52
CA ALA A 99 14.15 0.77 -0.46
C ALA A 99 13.77 1.86 0.55
N SER A 100 12.88 2.78 0.18
CA SER A 100 12.24 3.71 1.12
C SER A 100 10.82 3.22 1.44
N ILE A 101 10.54 3.00 2.72
CA ILE A 101 9.25 2.55 3.26
C ILE A 101 8.58 3.75 3.93
N ILE A 102 7.42 4.12 3.41
CA ILE A 102 6.70 5.34 3.75
C ILE A 102 5.37 4.93 4.36
N GLY A 103 5.05 5.51 5.51
CA GLY A 103 3.78 5.29 6.18
C GLY A 103 2.68 6.19 5.60
N ASP A 104 1.73 6.50 6.46
CA ASP A 104 0.54 7.29 6.13
C ASP A 104 0.95 8.69 5.68
N VAL A 105 0.26 9.22 4.66
CA VAL A 105 0.45 10.60 4.16
C VAL A 105 -0.85 11.41 4.12
N HIS A 106 -2.01 10.75 4.17
CA HIS A 106 -3.32 11.36 4.45
C HIS A 106 -3.59 12.69 3.74
N GLY A 107 -3.48 12.73 2.41
CA GLY A 107 -3.81 13.92 1.64
C GLY A 107 -2.93 15.16 1.89
N GLN A 108 -1.79 15.04 2.58
CA GLN A 108 -0.83 16.13 2.81
C GLN A 108 0.15 16.28 1.63
N PHE A 109 -0.33 16.76 0.49
CA PHE A 109 0.42 16.75 -0.77
C PHE A 109 1.75 17.53 -0.73
N TYR A 110 1.82 18.65 -0.01
CA TYR A 110 3.03 19.47 0.07
C TYR A 110 4.14 18.81 0.90
N ASP A 111 3.75 18.10 1.96
CA ASP A 111 4.65 17.25 2.72
C ASP A 111 5.10 16.05 1.89
N TYR A 112 4.19 15.47 1.09
CA TYR A 112 4.54 14.41 0.15
C TYR A 112 5.57 14.86 -0.91
N LEU A 113 5.46 16.09 -1.43
CA LEU A 113 6.49 16.66 -2.32
C LEU A 113 7.85 16.79 -1.62
N HIS A 114 7.86 17.23 -0.36
CA HIS A 114 9.08 17.31 0.42
C HIS A 114 9.66 15.92 0.70
N LEU A 115 8.84 14.96 1.08
CA LEU A 115 9.22 13.56 1.22
C LEU A 115 9.85 13.02 -0.07
N LEU A 116 9.27 13.32 -1.25
CA LEU A 116 9.86 12.93 -2.55
C LEU A 116 11.23 13.59 -2.79
N SER A 117 11.44 14.82 -2.32
CA SER A 117 12.73 15.51 -2.43
C SER A 117 13.81 14.92 -1.51
N LEU A 118 13.42 14.37 -0.36
CA LEU A 118 14.33 13.69 0.58
C LEU A 118 14.62 12.25 0.15
N THR A 119 13.58 11.55 -0.31
CA THR A 119 13.68 10.13 -0.68
C THR A 119 14.30 9.94 -2.05
N GLY A 120 14.03 10.85 -3.00
CA GLY A 120 14.20 10.63 -4.42
C GLY A 120 13.07 9.80 -5.02
N PHE A 121 12.87 9.89 -6.33
CA PHE A 121 11.87 9.09 -7.03
C PHE A 121 12.22 7.60 -7.09
N PRO A 122 11.24 6.71 -7.31
CA PRO A 122 11.53 5.33 -7.71
C PRO A 122 12.43 5.33 -8.95
N SER A 123 13.41 4.43 -8.98
CA SER A 123 14.35 4.28 -10.09
C SER A 123 14.87 2.86 -10.15
N GLU A 124 15.75 2.54 -11.10
CA GLU A 124 16.38 1.21 -11.15
C GLU A 124 17.08 0.82 -9.85
N ASN A 125 17.63 1.80 -9.11
CA ASN A 125 18.37 1.56 -7.87
C ASN A 125 17.58 1.92 -6.59
N HIS A 126 16.31 2.33 -6.72
CA HIS A 126 15.52 2.79 -5.59
C HIS A 126 14.10 2.22 -5.65
N ILE A 127 13.78 1.37 -4.69
CA ILE A 127 12.44 0.88 -4.42
C ILE A 127 11.72 1.89 -3.52
N PHE A 128 10.47 2.18 -3.81
CA PHE A 128 9.63 3.11 -3.07
C PHE A 128 8.33 2.40 -2.72
N LEU A 129 8.03 2.27 -1.43
CA LEU A 129 6.82 1.60 -0.93
C LEU A 129 6.01 2.55 -0.07
N MET A 130 4.78 2.86 -0.50
CA MET A 130 3.79 3.55 0.32
C MET A 130 2.90 2.52 1.02
N ASN A 131 2.81 2.59 2.34
CA ASN A 131 2.18 1.58 3.18
C ASN A 131 0.75 1.91 3.58
N GLY A 132 -0.09 2.30 2.60
CA GLY A 132 -1.49 2.62 2.82
C GLY A 132 -1.73 4.02 3.38
N ASP A 133 -3.01 4.40 3.47
CA ASP A 133 -3.47 5.68 4.01
C ASP A 133 -2.87 6.88 3.28
N LEU A 134 -3.01 6.84 1.96
CA LEU A 134 -2.60 7.91 1.04
C LEU A 134 -3.64 9.04 1.01
N VAL A 135 -4.89 8.70 1.26
CA VAL A 135 -6.06 9.57 1.12
C VAL A 135 -6.73 9.83 2.46
N ASP A 136 -7.82 10.62 2.40
CA ASP A 136 -8.61 11.08 3.53
C ASP A 136 -7.84 12.04 4.46
N ARG A 137 -8.61 12.77 5.30
CA ARG A 137 -8.15 13.75 6.29
C ARG A 137 -7.60 15.03 5.67
N GLY A 138 -6.49 14.95 4.93
CA GLY A 138 -5.95 16.08 4.18
C GLY A 138 -6.79 16.41 2.94
N ALA A 139 -6.64 17.65 2.44
CA ALA A 139 -7.46 18.20 1.36
C ALA A 139 -6.89 17.97 -0.06
N TRP A 140 -5.78 17.25 -0.19
CA TRP A 140 -5.08 17.00 -1.44
C TRP A 140 -4.83 15.51 -1.69
N SER A 141 -5.83 14.69 -1.37
CA SER A 141 -5.77 13.24 -1.52
C SER A 141 -5.70 12.83 -2.99
N ILE A 142 -6.43 13.52 -3.88
CA ILE A 142 -6.42 13.28 -5.32
C ILE A 142 -5.02 13.48 -5.91
N GLU A 143 -4.35 14.56 -5.54
CA GLU A 143 -3.00 14.88 -6.05
C GLU A 143 -1.99 13.81 -5.63
N ILE A 144 -2.07 13.31 -4.39
CA ILE A 144 -1.23 12.20 -3.92
C ILE A 144 -1.52 10.92 -4.68
N ILE A 145 -2.79 10.47 -4.70
CA ILE A 145 -3.11 9.13 -5.21
C ILE A 145 -2.87 9.03 -6.73
N VAL A 146 -3.18 10.09 -7.49
CA VAL A 146 -2.89 10.14 -8.93
C VAL A 146 -1.38 10.15 -9.18
N THR A 147 -0.61 10.89 -8.38
CA THR A 147 0.86 10.89 -8.48
C THR A 147 1.43 9.51 -8.17
N ALA A 148 0.97 8.85 -7.10
CA ALA A 148 1.40 7.50 -6.72
C ALA A 148 1.06 6.47 -7.81
N PHE A 149 -0.13 6.54 -8.40
CA PHE A 149 -0.53 5.67 -9.52
C PHE A 149 0.27 5.94 -10.80
N ALA A 150 0.57 7.20 -11.11
CA ALA A 150 1.44 7.54 -12.24
C ALA A 150 2.85 6.98 -12.05
N LEU A 151 3.44 7.10 -10.85
CA LEU A 151 4.72 6.50 -10.51
C LEU A 151 4.65 4.96 -10.54
N LYS A 152 3.53 4.37 -10.13
CA LYS A 152 3.31 2.92 -10.20
C LYS A 152 3.25 2.43 -11.64
N TRP A 153 2.59 3.17 -12.52
CA TRP A 153 2.57 2.88 -13.95
C TRP A 153 3.98 3.00 -14.54
N LEU A 154 4.68 4.10 -14.26
CA LEU A 154 6.01 4.36 -14.81
C LEU A 154 7.07 3.35 -14.31
N TYR A 155 7.00 2.96 -13.03
CA TYR A 155 7.97 2.09 -12.37
C TYR A 155 7.30 0.88 -11.70
N PRO A 156 6.69 -0.04 -12.46
CA PRO A 156 5.83 -1.09 -11.90
C PRO A 156 6.54 -2.07 -10.98
N ASN A 157 7.88 -2.19 -11.09
CA ASN A 157 8.72 -3.08 -10.28
C ASN A 157 9.56 -2.33 -9.22
N ARG A 158 9.34 -1.03 -9.05
CA ARG A 158 10.09 -0.19 -8.09
C ARG A 158 9.17 0.68 -7.24
N MET A 159 8.01 1.06 -7.73
CA MET A 159 6.96 1.71 -6.96
C MET A 159 5.96 0.64 -6.46
N PHE A 160 5.72 0.61 -5.16
CA PHE A 160 4.77 -0.29 -4.52
C PHE A 160 3.81 0.52 -3.65
N ILE A 161 2.57 0.06 -3.57
CA ILE A 161 1.51 0.69 -2.78
C ILE A 161 0.76 -0.45 -2.11
N ASN A 162 0.79 -0.50 -0.78
CA ASN A 162 -0.09 -1.36 0.00
C ASN A 162 -1.43 -0.63 0.25
N ARG A 163 -2.49 -1.40 0.47
CA ARG A 163 -3.79 -0.89 0.93
C ARG A 163 -3.71 -0.55 2.41
N GLY A 164 -4.16 0.63 2.79
CA GLY A 164 -4.47 1.01 4.17
C GLY A 164 -5.96 0.89 4.46
N ASN A 165 -6.36 1.20 5.69
CA ASN A 165 -7.78 1.18 6.03
C ASN A 165 -8.53 2.36 5.39
N HIS A 166 -7.84 3.46 5.09
CA HIS A 166 -8.45 4.60 4.38
C HIS A 166 -8.63 4.37 2.88
N GLU A 167 -8.03 3.35 2.26
CA GLU A 167 -8.40 2.92 0.91
C GLU A 167 -9.64 2.00 0.91
N THR A 168 -10.70 2.43 1.61
CA THR A 168 -11.99 1.71 1.76
C THR A 168 -13.16 2.66 1.67
N ARG A 169 -14.31 2.15 1.20
CA ARG A 169 -15.52 2.96 0.98
C ARG A 169 -16.06 3.59 2.26
N CYS A 170 -16.03 2.85 3.37
CA CYS A 170 -16.54 3.34 4.64
C CYS A 170 -15.71 4.51 5.16
N MET A 171 -14.38 4.43 5.03
CA MET A 171 -13.50 5.52 5.44
C MET A 171 -13.64 6.73 4.52
N ASN A 172 -13.62 6.53 3.19
CA ASN A 172 -13.69 7.64 2.24
C ASN A 172 -14.98 8.44 2.34
N ALA A 173 -16.10 7.79 2.68
CA ALA A 173 -17.37 8.45 2.89
C ALA A 173 -17.39 9.36 4.14
N SER A 174 -16.62 9.01 5.16
CA SER A 174 -16.57 9.73 6.44
C SER A 174 -15.43 10.75 6.52
N TYR A 175 -14.30 10.49 5.87
CA TYR A 175 -13.04 11.20 6.12
C TYR A 175 -12.53 12.05 4.95
N GLY A 176 -13.35 12.21 3.91
CA GLY A 176 -13.21 13.31 2.97
C GLY A 176 -12.84 12.94 1.54
N PHE A 177 -12.22 11.78 1.28
CA PHE A 177 -11.77 11.42 -0.07
C PHE A 177 -12.93 11.30 -1.06
N LYS A 178 -14.07 10.73 -0.64
CA LYS A 178 -15.26 10.70 -1.50
C LYS A 178 -15.71 12.11 -1.85
N THR A 179 -15.84 12.96 -0.84
CA THR A 179 -16.25 14.36 -1.01
C THR A 179 -15.28 15.13 -1.92
N GLU A 180 -13.97 14.99 -1.70
CA GLU A 180 -12.93 15.61 -2.52
C GLU A 180 -13.02 15.15 -3.97
N THR A 181 -13.17 13.84 -4.21
CA THR A 181 -13.26 13.27 -5.55
C THR A 181 -14.48 13.78 -6.30
N VAL A 182 -15.65 13.80 -5.66
CA VAL A 182 -16.91 14.26 -6.27
C VAL A 182 -16.88 15.76 -6.53
N GLN A 183 -16.22 16.56 -5.69
CA GLN A 183 -16.08 18.00 -5.90
C GLN A 183 -15.10 18.35 -7.02
N LYS A 184 -13.98 17.63 -7.13
CA LYS A 184 -12.97 17.86 -8.17
C LYS A 184 -13.36 17.23 -9.52
N TYR A 185 -14.11 16.14 -9.48
CA TYR A 185 -14.55 15.36 -10.64
C TYR A 185 -16.04 15.01 -10.52
N ASP A 186 -16.38 13.73 -10.30
CA ASP A 186 -17.73 13.22 -10.24
C ASP A 186 -17.82 11.90 -9.44
N GLU A 187 -19.05 11.41 -9.25
CA GLU A 187 -19.34 10.16 -8.54
C GLU A 187 -18.74 8.94 -9.25
N MET A 188 -18.72 8.93 -10.59
CA MET A 188 -18.19 7.81 -11.38
C MET A 188 -16.68 7.64 -11.15
N THR A 189 -15.96 8.76 -11.08
CA THR A 189 -14.53 8.80 -10.77
C THR A 189 -14.25 8.23 -9.39
N TYR A 190 -15.07 8.55 -8.39
CA TYR A 190 -14.95 7.96 -7.06
C TYR A 190 -15.20 6.44 -7.07
N GLU A 191 -16.25 5.99 -7.75
CA GLU A 191 -16.56 4.56 -7.87
C GLU A 191 -15.42 3.78 -8.55
N LEU A 192 -14.74 4.40 -9.52
CA LEU A 192 -13.52 3.85 -10.13
C LEU A 192 -12.37 3.76 -9.12
N PHE A 193 -12.09 4.82 -8.35
CA PHE A 193 -11.06 4.78 -7.30
C PHE A 193 -11.36 3.70 -6.25
N ALA A 194 -12.59 3.63 -5.77
CA ALA A 194 -13.02 2.63 -4.81
C ALA A 194 -12.82 1.21 -5.34
N HIS A 195 -13.06 0.98 -6.63
CA HIS A 195 -12.74 -0.31 -7.27
C HIS A 195 -11.24 -0.56 -7.35
N VAL A 196 -10.44 0.43 -7.78
CA VAL A 196 -8.97 0.32 -7.89
C VAL A 196 -8.34 0.03 -6.52
N PHE A 197 -8.83 0.63 -5.44
CA PHE A 197 -8.37 0.36 -4.08
C PHE A 197 -8.49 -1.11 -3.68
N THR A 198 -9.51 -1.82 -4.18
CA THR A 198 -9.62 -3.27 -3.95
C THR A 198 -8.52 -4.10 -4.60
N ALA A 199 -7.84 -3.56 -5.62
CA ALA A 199 -6.73 -4.23 -6.29
C ALA A 199 -5.38 -4.01 -5.58
N LEU A 200 -5.27 -3.04 -4.66
CA LEU A 200 -4.04 -2.77 -3.93
C LEU A 200 -3.62 -4.01 -3.10
N PRO A 201 -2.36 -4.45 -3.15
CA PRO A 201 -1.82 -5.47 -2.25
C PRO A 201 -2.09 -5.12 -0.79
N LEU A 202 -2.33 -6.13 0.06
CA LEU A 202 -2.47 -5.93 1.51
C LEU A 202 -1.13 -5.87 2.22
N ALA A 203 -0.08 -6.43 1.61
CA ALA A 203 1.27 -6.41 2.17
C ALA A 203 2.35 -6.52 1.08
N THR A 204 3.55 -6.10 1.44
CA THR A 204 4.77 -6.26 0.65
C THR A 204 5.85 -6.92 1.51
N MET A 205 6.49 -7.97 1.01
CA MET A 205 7.69 -8.54 1.62
C MET A 205 8.93 -7.85 1.03
N ILE A 206 9.70 -7.16 1.85
CA ILE A 206 10.99 -6.58 1.47
C ILE A 206 12.10 -7.58 1.80
N ASN A 207 12.84 -8.03 0.80
CA ASN A 207 13.94 -8.99 0.97
C ASN A 207 15.29 -8.31 0.70
N ALA A 208 16.22 -8.41 1.65
CA ALA A 208 17.60 -8.07 1.39
C ALA A 208 18.26 -9.14 0.50
N SER A 209 19.13 -8.74 -0.43
CA SER A 209 19.87 -9.68 -1.27
C SER A 209 21.15 -10.18 -0.62
N ARG A 210 21.76 -9.39 0.28
CA ARG A 210 23.03 -9.75 0.93
C ARG A 210 22.77 -10.51 2.25
N PRO A 211 23.40 -11.68 2.46
CA PRO A 211 23.33 -12.39 3.72
C PRO A 211 23.87 -11.55 4.88
N PHE A 212 23.23 -11.66 6.05
CA PHE A 212 23.71 -10.99 7.25
C PHE A 212 24.99 -11.69 7.76
N PRO A 213 26.08 -10.97 8.06
CA PRO A 213 27.36 -11.61 8.35
C PRO A 213 27.30 -12.38 9.68
N SER A 214 27.68 -13.65 9.65
CA SER A 214 27.59 -14.54 10.82
C SER A 214 28.47 -14.10 12.00
N SER A 215 29.50 -13.28 11.76
CA SER A 215 30.35 -12.68 12.80
C SER A 215 29.58 -11.78 13.77
N HIS A 216 28.49 -11.15 13.31
CA HIS A 216 27.65 -10.28 14.15
C HIS A 216 26.62 -11.06 14.99
N LEU A 217 26.45 -12.37 14.77
CA LEU A 217 25.46 -13.19 15.50
C LEU A 217 25.93 -13.64 16.90
N THR A 218 27.17 -13.36 17.29
CA THR A 218 27.81 -13.89 18.52
C THR A 218 28.05 -12.86 19.62
N GLY A 219 27.74 -11.59 19.37
CA GLY A 219 27.89 -10.49 20.35
C GLY A 219 26.58 -10.16 21.06
N SER A 220 26.67 -9.75 22.33
CA SER A 220 25.54 -9.29 23.17
C SER A 220 25.03 -7.89 22.83
N GLU A 221 25.27 -7.40 21.62
CA GLU A 221 24.91 -6.05 21.17
C GLU A 221 24.29 -6.12 19.77
N ASN A 222 23.20 -6.89 19.62
CA ASN A 222 22.36 -6.80 18.44
C ASN A 222 21.48 -5.56 18.62
N THR A 223 21.98 -4.39 18.25
CA THR A 223 21.19 -3.17 18.21
C THR A 223 20.94 -2.74 16.76
N ILE A 224 19.72 -2.28 16.46
CA ILE A 224 19.46 -1.41 15.31
C ILE A 224 19.49 0.00 15.89
N GLU A 225 20.55 0.77 15.61
CA GLU A 225 20.69 2.17 16.05
C GLU A 225 20.40 2.41 17.56
N GLY A 226 20.78 1.46 18.43
CA GLY A 226 20.56 1.56 19.88
C GLY A 226 19.30 0.89 20.41
N PHE A 227 18.42 0.36 19.54
CA PHE A 227 17.26 -0.45 19.93
C PHE A 227 17.61 -1.93 19.99
N ALA A 228 17.19 -2.62 21.06
CA ALA A 228 17.40 -4.05 21.22
C ALA A 228 16.75 -4.83 20.07
N VAL A 229 17.49 -5.77 19.49
CA VAL A 229 17.02 -6.71 18.45
C VAL A 229 16.94 -8.11 19.06
N PRO A 230 15.98 -8.95 18.67
CA PRO A 230 15.82 -10.26 19.28
C PRO A 230 17.02 -11.13 18.99
N THR A 231 17.43 -11.89 20.01
CA THR A 231 18.50 -12.88 19.89
C THR A 231 17.88 -14.28 20.13
N PRO A 232 17.97 -15.22 19.18
CA PRO A 232 18.69 -15.11 17.90
C PRO A 232 17.92 -14.28 16.85
N LEU A 233 18.68 -13.61 15.98
CA LEU A 233 18.13 -12.87 14.84
C LEU A 233 17.37 -13.82 13.91
N ILE A 234 16.16 -13.44 13.52
CA ILE A 234 15.32 -14.24 12.61
C ILE A 234 15.68 -13.88 11.16
N LEU A 235 16.21 -14.84 10.43
CA LEU A 235 16.65 -14.67 9.05
C LEU A 235 15.86 -15.57 8.09
N SER A 236 15.84 -15.19 6.82
CA SER A 236 15.36 -16.05 5.74
C SER A 236 16.17 -17.36 5.66
N PRO A 237 15.67 -18.40 4.97
CA PRO A 237 16.46 -19.61 4.71
C PRO A 237 17.82 -19.36 4.03
N LEU A 238 17.98 -18.22 3.36
CA LEU A 238 19.23 -17.81 2.69
C LEU A 238 20.16 -17.01 3.60
N GLY A 239 19.80 -16.79 4.87
CA GLY A 239 20.59 -15.98 5.81
C GLY A 239 20.44 -14.46 5.58
N CYS A 240 19.54 -14.03 4.70
CA CYS A 240 19.25 -12.61 4.47
C CYS A 240 18.12 -12.12 5.39
N LYS A 241 18.19 -10.84 5.77
CA LYS A 241 17.07 -10.16 6.44
C LYS A 241 15.89 -9.99 5.49
N ARG A 242 14.68 -9.99 6.05
CA ARG A 242 13.44 -9.71 5.31
C ARG A 242 12.37 -9.14 6.21
N TYR A 243 11.63 -8.17 5.70
CA TYR A 243 10.67 -7.39 6.45
C TYR A 243 9.27 -7.54 5.84
N PHE A 244 8.30 -7.85 6.69
CA PHE A 244 6.90 -7.90 6.29
C PHE A 244 6.27 -6.53 6.49
N VAL A 245 5.82 -5.91 5.40
CA VAL A 245 5.25 -4.56 5.43
C VAL A 245 3.75 -4.65 5.20
N THR A 246 2.96 -4.21 6.17
CA THR A 246 1.48 -4.15 6.14
C THR A 246 1.02 -2.86 6.80
N HIS A 247 -0.14 -2.33 6.46
CA HIS A 247 -0.59 -1.05 7.03
C HIS A 247 -0.91 -1.15 8.53
N GLY A 248 -1.87 -2.02 8.88
CA GLY A 248 -2.32 -2.34 10.23
C GLY A 248 -1.28 -3.18 10.98
N GLY A 249 -1.47 -4.49 11.08
CA GLY A 249 -0.55 -5.32 11.86
C GLY A 249 -0.79 -6.81 11.72
N LEU A 250 -0.61 -7.53 12.83
CA LEU A 250 -0.69 -8.98 12.91
C LEU A 250 -2.10 -9.49 13.22
N PHE A 251 -2.18 -10.76 13.58
CA PHE A 251 -3.39 -11.54 13.46
C PHE A 251 -3.93 -12.03 14.80
N SER A 252 -5.23 -12.31 14.83
CA SER A 252 -5.92 -12.93 15.96
C SER A 252 -5.45 -14.35 16.26
N ARG A 253 -4.88 -15.02 15.25
CA ARG A 253 -4.45 -16.41 15.30
C ARG A 253 -2.94 -16.54 15.17
N ASP A 254 -2.36 -17.52 15.87
CA ASP A 254 -0.92 -17.78 15.84
C ASP A 254 -0.47 -18.61 14.63
N ASP A 255 -1.38 -19.26 13.91
CA ASP A 255 -1.08 -20.17 12.80
C ASP A 255 -1.06 -19.49 11.41
N VAL A 256 -1.18 -18.16 11.37
CA VAL A 256 -1.22 -17.42 10.10
C VAL A 256 0.15 -17.43 9.43
N THR A 257 0.20 -18.00 8.23
CA THR A 257 1.41 -18.04 7.40
C THR A 257 1.37 -17.01 6.27
N LEU A 258 2.52 -16.72 5.68
CA LEU A 258 2.62 -15.96 4.42
C LEU A 258 1.77 -16.57 3.30
N ASN A 259 1.53 -17.89 3.30
CA ASN A 259 0.66 -18.52 2.31
C ASN A 259 -0.82 -18.20 2.57
N ASN A 260 -1.26 -18.10 3.82
CA ASN A 260 -2.61 -17.64 4.12
C ASN A 260 -2.80 -16.21 3.61
N ILE A 261 -1.83 -15.33 3.88
CA ILE A 261 -1.86 -13.93 3.45
C ILE A 261 -1.94 -13.83 1.93
N ARG A 262 -1.10 -14.56 1.17
CA ARG A 262 -1.07 -14.55 -0.30
C ARG A 262 -2.38 -15.02 -0.96
N ASN A 263 -3.19 -15.81 -0.26
CA ASN A 263 -4.42 -16.40 -0.78
C ASN A 263 -5.68 -15.61 -0.37
N ILE A 264 -5.53 -14.44 0.26
CA ILE A 264 -6.65 -13.55 0.55
C ILE A 264 -7.24 -13.02 -0.77
N LEU A 265 -8.52 -13.30 -0.99
CA LEU A 265 -9.28 -12.75 -2.11
C LEU A 265 -9.67 -11.30 -1.80
N ARG A 266 -8.96 -10.34 -2.38
CA ARG A 266 -9.17 -8.90 -2.12
C ARG A 266 -9.84 -8.13 -3.26
N LEU A 267 -9.64 -8.55 -4.51
CA LEU A 267 -10.13 -7.82 -5.69
C LEU A 267 -11.66 -7.75 -5.70
N GLY A 268 -12.19 -6.55 -5.84
CA GLY A 268 -13.62 -6.25 -5.76
C GLY A 268 -14.22 -6.40 -4.36
N ARG A 269 -13.40 -6.49 -3.30
CA ARG A 269 -13.89 -6.69 -1.92
C ARG A 269 -13.43 -5.59 -0.99
N GLU A 270 -14.36 -5.19 -0.12
CA GLU A 270 -14.09 -4.37 1.06
C GLU A 270 -13.71 -5.27 2.25
N PRO A 271 -12.92 -4.77 3.22
CA PRO A 271 -12.66 -5.51 4.44
C PRO A 271 -13.97 -5.74 5.20
N GLY A 272 -14.17 -6.98 5.68
CA GLY A 272 -15.27 -7.31 6.59
C GLY A 272 -14.98 -6.83 8.03
N PRO A 273 -15.88 -7.08 8.98
CA PRO A 273 -15.65 -6.76 10.40
C PRO A 273 -14.57 -7.65 11.04
N GLU A 274 -14.30 -8.82 10.46
CA GLU A 274 -13.34 -9.81 10.94
C GLU A 274 -12.54 -10.43 9.78
N GLY A 275 -11.49 -11.16 10.12
CA GLY A 275 -10.68 -11.94 9.20
C GLY A 275 -9.39 -11.24 8.78
N LEU A 276 -8.50 -11.99 8.11
CA LEU A 276 -7.12 -11.56 7.86
C LEU A 276 -7.03 -10.22 7.12
N MET A 277 -7.93 -9.95 6.18
CA MET A 277 -7.94 -8.67 5.47
C MET A 277 -8.24 -7.51 6.40
N ALA A 278 -9.21 -7.66 7.31
CA ALA A 278 -9.52 -6.62 8.30
C ALA A 278 -8.35 -6.46 9.28
N GLU A 279 -7.80 -7.57 9.76
CA GLU A 279 -6.70 -7.55 10.73
C GLU A 279 -5.43 -6.86 10.20
N MET A 280 -5.09 -7.09 8.93
CA MET A 280 -3.95 -6.46 8.26
C MET A 280 -4.10 -4.94 8.07
N LEU A 281 -5.32 -4.42 8.14
CA LEU A 281 -5.61 -3.00 7.95
C LEU A 281 -5.89 -2.27 9.27
N TRP A 282 -6.27 -2.98 10.35
CA TRP A 282 -6.85 -2.37 11.55
C TRP A 282 -6.23 -2.76 12.88
N THR A 283 -5.30 -3.72 12.93
CA THR A 283 -4.70 -4.13 14.21
C THR A 283 -3.55 -3.23 14.62
N ASP A 284 -3.34 -3.13 15.93
CA ASP A 284 -2.33 -2.29 16.55
C ASP A 284 -1.42 -3.09 17.50
N PRO A 285 -0.14 -2.74 17.66
CA PRO A 285 0.71 -3.32 18.70
C PRO A 285 0.27 -2.86 20.10
N GLN A 286 0.56 -3.67 21.13
CA GLN A 286 0.44 -3.31 22.55
C GLN A 286 1.71 -3.74 23.31
N ASP A 287 2.04 -3.03 24.39
CA ASP A 287 3.23 -3.36 25.20
C ASP A 287 3.10 -4.70 25.93
N GLU A 288 1.89 -5.02 26.42
CA GLU A 288 1.64 -6.22 27.21
C GLU A 288 1.58 -7.49 26.34
N PRO A 289 2.11 -8.64 26.81
CA PRO A 289 1.96 -9.91 26.11
C PRO A 289 0.49 -10.31 25.88
N GLY A 290 0.24 -11.02 24.78
CA GLY A 290 -1.06 -11.57 24.42
C GLY A 290 -1.78 -10.73 23.37
N ARG A 291 -3.12 -10.72 23.46
CA ARG A 291 -4.00 -9.96 22.57
C ARG A 291 -5.06 -9.24 23.39
N GLY A 292 -5.38 -8.02 23.02
CA GLY A 292 -6.34 -7.15 23.70
C GLY A 292 -7.40 -6.58 22.76
N PRO A 293 -8.47 -5.99 23.31
CA PRO A 293 -9.40 -5.19 22.52
C PRO A 293 -8.68 -4.00 21.87
N ASN A 294 -9.08 -3.60 20.67
CA ASN A 294 -8.59 -2.36 20.05
C ASN A 294 -9.48 -1.18 20.45
N ASP A 295 -8.86 -0.10 20.93
CA ASP A 295 -9.51 1.16 21.29
C ASP A 295 -10.24 1.84 20.12
N ARG A 296 -9.90 1.47 18.88
CA ARG A 296 -10.53 1.97 17.65
C ARG A 296 -11.89 1.34 17.32
N GLY A 297 -12.32 0.32 18.07
CA GLY A 297 -13.58 -0.39 17.82
C GLY A 297 -13.56 -1.35 16.61
N GLY A 298 -12.42 -1.47 15.92
CA GLY A 298 -12.16 -2.44 14.85
C GLY A 298 -10.79 -3.11 15.03
N GLY A 299 -10.69 -4.41 14.74
CA GLY A 299 -9.46 -5.18 14.93
C GLY A 299 -9.20 -5.59 16.39
N LEU A 300 -7.94 -5.87 16.70
CA LEU A 300 -7.42 -6.25 18.02
C LEU A 300 -6.02 -5.64 18.22
N MET A 301 -5.57 -5.61 19.47
CA MET A 301 -4.19 -5.30 19.81
C MET A 301 -3.37 -6.58 19.98
N PHE A 302 -2.11 -6.58 19.56
CA PHE A 302 -1.21 -7.74 19.65
C PHE A 302 0.12 -7.41 20.34
N GLY A 303 0.54 -8.27 21.26
CA GLY A 303 1.73 -8.07 22.07
C GLY A 303 3.06 -8.53 21.45
N PRO A 304 4.17 -8.35 22.18
CA PRO A 304 5.51 -8.75 21.73
C PRO A 304 5.65 -10.26 21.49
N ASP A 305 4.98 -11.08 22.30
CA ASP A 305 4.98 -12.54 22.16
C ASP A 305 4.30 -13.00 20.85
N VAL A 306 3.25 -12.31 20.40
CA VAL A 306 2.59 -12.56 19.11
C VAL A 306 3.53 -12.24 17.96
N SER A 307 4.23 -11.11 18.03
CA SER A 307 5.21 -10.70 17.02
C SER A 307 6.37 -11.68 16.93
N SER A 308 6.91 -12.08 18.07
CA SER A 308 7.99 -13.07 18.16
C SER A 308 7.59 -14.43 17.56
N ARG A 309 6.43 -14.97 17.93
CA ARG A 309 5.93 -16.24 17.37
C ARG A 309 5.72 -16.14 15.87
N TRP A 310 5.08 -15.08 15.37
CA TRP A 310 4.75 -14.95 13.96
C TRP A 310 6.00 -14.76 13.09
N CYS A 311 6.92 -13.89 13.51
CA CYS A 311 8.20 -13.68 12.84
C CYS A 311 9.00 -14.99 12.78
N THR A 312 9.05 -15.74 13.89
CA THR A 312 9.74 -17.04 13.96
C THR A 312 9.12 -18.06 13.02
N LEU A 313 7.79 -18.24 13.09
CA LEU A 313 7.04 -19.17 12.26
C LEU A 313 7.29 -18.92 10.78
N ASN A 314 7.26 -17.65 10.37
CA ASN A 314 7.36 -17.28 8.98
C ASN A 314 8.80 -17.06 8.50
N ARG A 315 9.79 -16.99 9.39
CA ARG A 315 11.18 -16.57 9.11
C ARG A 315 11.28 -15.14 8.59
N VAL A 316 10.57 -14.22 9.25
CA VAL A 316 10.57 -12.77 8.99
C VAL A 316 11.43 -12.09 10.05
N THR A 317 12.29 -11.17 9.64
CA THR A 317 13.21 -10.44 10.54
C THR A 317 12.46 -9.41 11.39
N GLY A 318 11.49 -8.74 10.80
CA GLY A 318 10.65 -7.77 11.50
C GLY A 318 9.45 -7.36 10.66
N ILE A 319 8.52 -6.66 11.30
CA ILE A 319 7.28 -6.16 10.73
C ILE A 319 7.41 -4.66 10.65
N PHE A 320 7.14 -4.10 9.47
CA PHE A 320 6.96 -2.67 9.31
C PHE A 320 5.47 -2.39 9.15
N ARG A 321 4.99 -1.44 9.93
CA ARG A 321 3.60 -1.04 9.98
C ARG A 321 3.44 0.48 10.05
N SER A 322 2.23 0.98 9.88
CA SER A 322 1.95 2.42 9.88
C SER A 322 0.73 2.75 10.75
N HIS A 323 -0.34 3.40 10.26
CA HIS A 323 -1.69 3.53 10.90
C HIS A 323 -1.78 4.29 12.24
N GLN A 324 -0.70 4.34 13.02
CA GLN A 324 -0.62 5.03 14.31
C GLN A 324 0.39 6.16 14.21
N LEU A 325 -0.08 7.37 14.50
CA LEU A 325 0.77 8.55 14.67
C LEU A 325 1.81 8.30 15.77
N ARG A 326 3.06 8.68 15.49
CA ARG A 326 4.17 8.68 16.44
C ARG A 326 4.77 10.07 16.49
N GLU A 327 5.11 10.54 17.69
CA GLU A 327 5.64 11.90 17.92
C GLU A 327 6.86 12.19 17.05
N ASP A 328 7.79 11.25 16.97
CA ASP A 328 9.00 11.33 16.15
C ASP A 328 8.82 10.77 14.72
N GLY A 329 7.59 10.46 14.31
CA GLY A 329 7.27 9.85 13.01
C GLY A 329 7.56 8.35 12.93
N PHE A 330 8.20 7.74 13.93
CA PHE A 330 8.38 6.29 14.01
C PHE A 330 8.41 5.79 15.46
N ALA A 331 8.25 4.47 15.65
CA ALA A 331 8.47 3.78 16.91
C ALA A 331 9.03 2.38 16.66
N VAL A 332 9.99 1.95 17.48
CA VAL A 332 10.51 0.59 17.49
C VAL A 332 9.96 -0.13 18.71
N GLU A 333 9.15 -1.16 18.47
CA GLU A 333 8.34 -1.86 19.45
C GLU A 333 8.65 -3.36 19.42
N HIS A 334 8.19 -4.09 20.44
CA HIS A 334 8.32 -5.55 20.52
C HIS A 334 9.75 -6.07 20.31
N ASP A 335 10.70 -5.50 21.05
CA ASP A 335 12.13 -5.85 20.96
C ASP A 335 12.69 -5.74 19.54
N GLY A 336 12.25 -4.74 18.78
CA GLY A 336 12.70 -4.49 17.41
C GLY A 336 12.01 -5.34 16.33
N LEU A 337 11.01 -6.15 16.70
CA LEU A 337 10.24 -6.95 15.75
C LEU A 337 9.08 -6.19 15.10
N CYS A 338 8.58 -5.13 15.71
CA CYS A 338 7.47 -4.35 15.19
C CYS A 338 7.89 -2.88 15.11
N ILE A 339 7.88 -2.31 13.91
CA ILE A 339 8.30 -0.93 13.70
C ILE A 339 7.14 -0.18 13.07
N THR A 340 6.68 0.86 13.76
CA THR A 340 5.68 1.80 13.26
C THR A 340 6.37 2.95 12.55
N VAL A 341 5.95 3.30 11.33
CA VAL A 341 6.39 4.49 10.58
C VAL A 341 5.18 5.28 10.10
N PHE A 342 5.23 6.60 10.28
CA PHE A 342 4.16 7.54 9.99
C PHE A 342 4.75 8.75 9.26
N SER A 343 4.21 9.09 8.09
CA SER A 343 4.85 10.04 7.16
C SER A 343 4.04 11.31 6.93
N ALA A 344 3.05 11.60 7.79
CA ALA A 344 2.29 12.84 7.82
C ALA A 344 2.74 13.71 9.00
N PRO A 345 3.74 14.61 8.82
CA PRO A 345 4.16 15.53 9.88
C PRO A 345 3.03 16.52 10.19
N LYS A 346 3.01 17.03 11.42
CA LYS A 346 2.00 17.97 11.93
C LYS A 346 0.57 17.56 11.53
N TYR A 347 0.25 16.29 11.81
CA TYR A 347 -0.86 15.59 11.19
C TYR A 347 -2.18 16.36 11.31
N ALA A 348 -2.88 16.50 10.19
CA ALA A 348 -4.16 17.20 10.08
C ALA A 348 -4.16 18.62 10.69
N ASP A 349 -3.02 19.31 10.64
CA ASP A 349 -2.77 20.63 11.24
C ASP A 349 -3.03 20.73 12.76
N LYS A 350 -3.26 19.59 13.44
CA LYS A 350 -3.68 19.52 14.84
C LYS A 350 -2.55 19.05 15.76
N TYR A 351 -1.76 18.10 15.29
CA TYR A 351 -0.68 17.50 16.08
C TYR A 351 0.65 18.18 15.76
N ASP A 352 1.65 18.03 16.64
CA ASP A 352 2.99 18.59 16.47
C ASP A 352 4.04 17.49 16.21
N ASN A 353 3.60 16.35 15.67
CA ASN A 353 4.46 15.21 15.37
C ASN A 353 5.35 15.48 14.15
N LYS A 354 6.50 14.83 14.11
CA LYS A 354 7.31 14.70 12.89
C LYS A 354 6.73 13.65 11.96
N GLY A 355 7.16 13.70 10.70
CA GLY A 355 7.04 12.60 9.75
C GLY A 355 8.36 11.82 9.72
N ALA A 356 8.30 10.54 9.38
CA ALA A 356 9.49 9.76 9.08
C ALA A 356 9.27 8.78 7.92
N PHE A 357 10.36 8.29 7.34
CA PHE A 357 10.37 7.12 6.47
C PHE A 357 11.57 6.22 6.82
N ILE A 358 11.47 4.93 6.49
CA ILE A 358 12.55 3.96 6.74
C ILE A 358 13.31 3.72 5.43
N ARG A 359 14.63 3.85 5.45
CA ARG A 359 15.51 3.43 4.35
C ARG A 359 16.14 2.08 4.66
N VAL A 360 15.96 1.13 3.75
CA VAL A 360 16.50 -0.23 3.84
C VAL A 360 17.58 -0.43 2.79
N ASP A 361 18.76 -0.90 3.20
CA ASP A 361 19.85 -1.21 2.27
C ASP A 361 19.84 -2.68 1.80
N SER A 362 20.75 -3.02 0.88
CA SER A 362 20.92 -4.38 0.33
C SER A 362 21.23 -5.48 1.35
N SER A 363 21.66 -5.14 2.58
CA SER A 363 21.91 -6.06 3.70
C SER A 363 20.74 -6.12 4.70
N GLY A 364 19.72 -5.28 4.52
CA GLY A 364 18.65 -5.07 5.49
C GLY A 364 19.08 -4.23 6.68
N GLY A 365 20.08 -3.35 6.51
CA GLY A 365 20.32 -2.23 7.42
C GLY A 365 19.15 -1.24 7.34
N LEU A 366 18.79 -0.63 8.47
CA LEU A 366 17.70 0.34 8.58
C LEU A 366 18.26 1.69 8.97
N ASP A 367 17.77 2.73 8.32
CA ASP A 367 18.02 4.15 8.63
C ASP A 367 16.66 4.85 8.72
N PHE A 368 16.44 5.63 9.78
CA PHE A 368 15.20 6.35 10.05
C PHE A 368 15.38 7.83 9.77
N ILE A 369 14.74 8.31 8.70
CA ILE A 369 14.86 9.71 8.29
C ILE A 369 13.61 10.45 8.72
N GLN A 370 13.76 11.37 9.68
CA GLN A 370 12.69 12.24 10.16
C GLN A 370 12.65 13.55 9.36
N PHE A 371 11.46 14.15 9.24
CA PHE A 371 11.25 15.42 8.56
C PHE A 371 10.06 16.19 9.15
N GLU A 372 10.07 17.50 8.94
CA GLU A 372 9.08 18.45 9.47
C GLU A 372 8.06 18.85 8.40
N ALA A 373 6.90 19.32 8.87
CA ALA A 373 5.82 19.79 8.01
C ALA A 373 6.23 21.01 7.17
N GLN A 374 5.70 21.08 5.96
CA GLN A 374 5.91 22.16 5.01
C GLN A 374 4.70 23.07 4.92
N PRO A 375 4.91 24.36 4.57
CA PRO A 375 3.79 25.26 4.30
C PRO A 375 2.92 24.77 3.13
N HIS A 376 1.60 24.86 3.30
CA HIS A 376 0.62 24.56 2.27
C HIS A 376 -0.44 25.69 2.18
N PRO A 377 -1.23 25.77 1.09
CA PRO A 377 -2.33 26.71 0.99
C PRO A 377 -3.34 26.54 2.14
N ALA A 378 -4.03 27.63 2.49
CA ALA A 378 -4.98 27.66 3.59
C ALA A 378 -6.32 26.97 3.25
N VAL A 379 -6.26 25.65 3.09
CA VAL A 379 -7.42 24.77 2.98
C VAL A 379 -7.45 23.90 4.24
N LYS A 380 -8.57 23.90 4.95
CA LYS A 380 -8.70 23.17 6.21
C LYS A 380 -8.78 21.65 5.94
N PRO A 381 -8.05 20.82 6.69
CA PRO A 381 -8.26 19.38 6.71
C PRO A 381 -9.67 19.01 7.17
N ILE A 382 -10.15 17.86 6.72
CA ILE A 382 -11.37 17.21 7.22
C ILE A 382 -10.95 16.35 8.41
N VAL A 383 -10.89 16.98 9.58
CA VAL A 383 -10.69 16.29 10.86
C VAL A 383 -12.04 15.90 11.44
N ASP A 384 -12.09 14.84 12.25
CA ASP A 384 -13.28 14.54 13.05
C ASP A 384 -13.66 15.81 13.83
N ASP A 385 -14.85 16.35 13.57
CA ASP A 385 -15.51 17.23 14.53
C ASP A 385 -15.83 16.34 15.75
N ASP A 386 -15.36 16.76 16.94
CA ASP A 386 -15.56 16.05 18.23
C ASP A 386 -17.01 15.60 18.49
#